data_AF-A0AA37K0E3-F1
#
_entry.id   AF-A0AA37K0E3-F1
#
_cell.length_a   1.000
_cell.length_b   1.000
_cell.length_c   1.000
_cell.angle_alpha   90.00
_cell.angle_beta   90.00
_cell.angle_gamma   90.00
#
_symmetry.space_group_name_H-M   'P 1'
#
loop_
_entity.id
_entity.type
_entity.pdbx_description
1 polymer ?
#
loop_
_entity_poly.entity_id
_entity_poly.type
_entity_poly.pdbx_seq_one_letter_code
_entity_poly.pdbx_strand_id
1 'polypeptide(L)'
;MKNKEPEQKITDISIHIASLSASFKPAPDARHATHWFTTDEVYDAIRRIDPGAQISKEQVHQAMLDAGYKYQNRPGSSGLDFRWMLQAKN
;
A
#
# COMPACT_ATOMS: atom_id res chain seq x y z
N MET A 1 -3.31 -41.31 -3.17
CA MET A 1 -2.38 -40.28 -2.64
C MET A 1 -3.09 -38.94 -2.72
N LYS A 2 -3.35 -38.28 -1.58
CA LYS A 2 -3.95 -36.94 -1.54
C LYS A 2 -2.80 -35.94 -1.47
N ASN A 3 -2.57 -35.23 -2.57
CA ASN A 3 -1.62 -34.12 -2.62
C ASN A 3 -2.16 -33.05 -1.67
N LYS A 4 -1.49 -32.84 -0.54
CA LYS A 4 -1.72 -31.66 0.30
C LYS A 4 -1.06 -30.50 -0.43
N GLU A 5 -1.86 -29.73 -1.18
CA GLU A 5 -1.45 -28.39 -1.55
C GLU A 5 -1.10 -27.64 -0.26
N PRO A 6 0.05 -26.93 -0.20
CA PRO A 6 0.38 -26.14 0.97
C PRO A 6 -0.74 -25.11 1.14
N GLU A 7 -1.41 -25.16 2.30
CA GLU A 7 -2.40 -24.19 2.73
C GLU A 7 -1.71 -22.81 2.67
N GLN A 8 -1.93 -22.07 1.58
CA GLN A 8 -1.39 -20.74 1.41
C GLN A 8 -1.99 -19.91 2.53
N LYS A 9 -1.18 -19.60 3.55
CA LYS A 9 -1.55 -18.63 4.59
C LYS A 9 -1.80 -17.31 3.86
N ILE A 10 -3.07 -17.02 3.60
CA ILE A 10 -3.51 -15.74 3.07
C ILE A 10 -3.10 -14.72 4.14
N THR A 11 -2.08 -13.92 3.83
CA THR A 11 -1.69 -12.82 4.71
C THR A 11 -2.80 -11.78 4.69
N ASP A 12 -3.37 -11.49 5.85
CA ASP A 12 -4.38 -10.44 5.98
C ASP A 12 -3.72 -9.06 5.85
N ILE A 13 -3.69 -8.57 4.61
CA ILE A 13 -3.11 -7.28 4.25
C ILE A 13 -3.75 -6.11 5.02
N SER A 14 -4.99 -6.27 5.49
CA SER A 14 -5.73 -5.25 6.22
C SER A 14 -5.00 -4.82 7.49
N ILE A 15 -4.30 -5.74 8.16
CA ILE A 15 -3.52 -5.45 9.37
C ILE A 15 -2.36 -4.50 9.06
N HIS A 16 -1.69 -4.71 7.93
CA HIS A 16 -0.58 -3.85 7.51
C HIS A 16 -1.06 -2.49 7.02
N ILE A 17 -2.20 -2.43 6.32
CA ILE A 17 -2.82 -1.15 5.93
C ILE A 17 -3.34 -0.39 7.15
N ALA A 18 -3.84 -1.08 8.17
CA ALA A 18 -4.22 -0.46 9.44
C ALA A 18 -2.99 0.13 10.15
N SER A 19 -1.85 -0.58 10.11
CA SER A 19 -0.57 -0.08 10.63
C SER A 19 -0.09 1.16 9.89
N LEU A 20 -0.14 1.17 8.55
CA LEU A 20 0.14 2.36 7.73
C LEU A 20 -0.80 3.52 8.11
N SER A 21 -2.09 3.21 8.26
CA SER A 21 -3.14 4.16 8.60
C SER A 21 -3.04 4.68 10.05
N ALA A 22 -2.21 4.08 10.90
CA ALA A 22 -1.92 4.62 12.23
C ALA A 22 -1.05 5.89 12.12
N SER A 23 -0.10 5.92 11.18
CA SER A 23 0.84 7.04 10.99
C SER A 23 0.40 8.02 9.90
N PHE A 24 -0.32 7.52 8.90
CA PHE A 24 -0.75 8.32 7.76
C PHE A 24 -2.28 8.27 7.60
N LYS A 25 -2.83 9.27 6.94
CA LYS A 25 -4.22 9.26 6.47
C LYS A 25 -4.26 9.54 4.96
N PRO A 26 -5.33 9.13 4.27
CA PRO A 26 -5.53 9.50 2.88
C PRO A 26 -5.48 11.02 2.71
N ALA A 27 -4.65 11.50 1.79
CA ALA A 27 -4.64 12.93 1.46
C ALA A 27 -5.85 13.24 0.55
N PRO A 28 -6.62 14.30 0.83
CA PRO A 28 -7.78 14.66 0.01
C PRO A 28 -7.38 15.09 -1.40
N ASP A 29 -6.24 15.76 -1.54
CA ASP A 29 -5.65 16.19 -2.81
C ASP A 29 -4.12 16.34 -2.67
N ALA A 30 -3.47 16.63 -3.79
CA ALA A 30 -2.02 16.73 -3.88
C ALA A 30 -1.41 17.83 -3.00
N ARG A 31 -2.14 18.89 -2.65
CA ARG A 31 -1.64 20.00 -1.83
C ARG A 31 -1.54 19.60 -0.36
N HIS A 32 -2.36 18.63 0.05
CA HIS A 32 -2.36 18.08 1.40
C HIS A 32 -1.49 16.82 1.53
N ALA A 33 -1.01 16.28 0.41
CA ALA A 33 -0.12 15.14 0.38
C ALA A 33 1.28 15.55 0.86
N THR A 34 1.66 15.04 2.02
CA THR A 34 3.01 15.20 2.58
C THR A 34 3.99 14.15 2.04
N HIS A 35 3.48 12.99 1.65
CA HIS A 35 4.26 11.86 1.21
C HIS A 35 3.64 11.25 -0.05
N TRP A 36 4.52 10.73 -0.91
CA TRP A 36 4.18 10.17 -2.20
C TRP A 36 4.90 8.84 -2.39
N PHE A 37 4.17 7.74 -2.31
CA PHE A 37 4.75 6.40 -2.39
C PHE A 37 4.30 5.66 -3.64
N THR A 38 5.19 4.86 -4.21
CA THR A 38 4.85 3.86 -5.21
C THR A 38 4.23 2.63 -4.55
N THR A 39 3.51 1.81 -5.31
CA THR A 39 3.02 0.51 -4.80
C THR A 39 4.16 -0.40 -4.36
N ASP A 40 5.30 -0.34 -5.04
CA ASP A 40 6.54 -1.05 -4.67
C ASP A 40 7.05 -0.64 -3.28
N GLU A 41 7.11 0.65 -2.98
CA GLU A 41 7.56 1.13 -1.67
C GLU A 41 6.63 0.68 -0.53
N VAL A 42 5.31 0.71 -0.77
CA VAL A 42 4.34 0.21 0.22
C VAL A 42 4.48 -1.30 0.39
N TYR A 43 4.61 -2.05 -0.70
CA TYR A 43 4.83 -3.49 -0.68
C TYR A 43 6.10 -3.88 0.08
N ASP A 44 7.23 -3.21 -0.21
CA ASP A 44 8.49 -3.45 0.47
C ASP A 44 8.41 -3.10 1.95
N ALA A 45 7.71 -2.02 2.31
CA ALA A 45 7.48 -1.67 3.72
C ALA A 45 6.70 -2.77 4.46
N ILE A 46 5.66 -3.34 3.82
CA ILE A 46 4.90 -4.46 4.40
C ILE A 46 5.80 -5.69 4.55
N ARG A 47 6.56 -6.06 3.52
CA ARG A 47 7.52 -7.17 3.53
C ARG A 47 8.63 -7.01 4.57
N ARG A 48 9.01 -5.79 4.94
CA ARG A 48 9.98 -5.55 6.03
C ARG A 48 9.39 -5.83 7.41
N ILE A 49 8.08 -5.64 7.58
CA ILE A 49 7.36 -5.94 8.84
C ILE A 49 7.05 -7.43 8.93
N ASP A 50 6.57 -8.03 7.84
CA ASP A 50 6.32 -9.46 7.72
C ASP A 50 6.98 -10.03 6.45
N PRO A 51 8.24 -10.51 6.55
CA PRO A 51 8.94 -11.13 5.44
C PRO A 51 8.27 -12.41 4.91
N GLY A 52 7.44 -13.05 5.73
CA GLY A 52 6.67 -14.24 5.37
C GLY A 52 5.37 -13.93 4.64
N ALA A 53 5.02 -12.65 4.49
CA ALA A 53 3.77 -12.22 3.88
C ALA A 53 3.67 -12.68 2.42
N GLN A 54 2.70 -13.57 2.16
CA GLN A 54 2.33 -14.00 0.82
C GLN A 54 1.33 -13.02 0.21
N ILE A 55 1.82 -11.79 -0.02
CA ILE A 55 1.07 -10.73 -0.70
C ILE A 55 1.67 -10.44 -2.07
N SER A 56 0.81 -10.01 -3.00
CA SER A 56 1.16 -9.47 -4.31
C SER A 56 1.04 -7.94 -4.33
N LYS A 57 1.66 -7.30 -5.33
CA LYS A 57 1.56 -5.83 -5.49
C LYS A 57 0.15 -5.40 -5.88
N GLU A 58 -0.57 -6.25 -6.61
CA GLU A 58 -1.96 -6.06 -6.99
C GLU A 58 -2.86 -6.03 -5.75
N GLN A 59 -2.62 -6.93 -4.79
CA GLN A 59 -3.32 -6.91 -3.50
C GLN A 59 -2.99 -5.63 -2.71
N VAL A 60 -1.74 -5.17 -2.70
CA VAL A 60 -1.37 -3.89 -2.07
C VAL A 60 -2.10 -2.73 -2.72
N HIS A 61 -2.12 -2.69 -4.04
CA HIS A 61 -2.80 -1.63 -4.79
C HIS A 61 -4.30 -1.60 -4.46
N GLN A 62 -4.96 -2.76 -4.49
CA GLN A 62 -6.38 -2.85 -4.15
C GLN A 62 -6.65 -2.47 -2.69
N ALA A 63 -5.84 -2.96 -1.75
CA ALA A 63 -6.03 -2.65 -0.33
C ALA A 63 -5.83 -1.15 -0.02
N MET A 64 -4.92 -0.49 -0.73
CA MET A 64 -4.76 0.97 -0.64
C MET A 64 -5.97 1.73 -1.19
N LEU A 65 -6.58 1.28 -2.28
CA LEU A 65 -7.85 1.84 -2.79
C LEU A 65 -8.98 1.64 -1.77
N ASP A 66 -9.11 0.42 -1.24
CA ASP A 66 -10.17 0.06 -0.30
C ASP A 66 -10.06 0.85 1.01
N ALA A 67 -8.83 1.18 1.42
CA ALA A 67 -8.56 2.07 2.55
C ALA A 67 -8.72 3.57 2.25
N GLY A 68 -9.14 3.92 1.03
CA GLY A 68 -9.47 5.28 0.63
C GLY A 68 -8.27 6.14 0.20
N TYR A 69 -7.08 5.57 0.06
CA TYR A 69 -5.94 6.28 -0.49
C TYR A 69 -6.13 6.55 -1.97
N LYS A 70 -5.61 7.69 -2.44
CA LYS A 70 -5.73 8.11 -3.84
C LYS A 70 -4.42 7.85 -4.57
N TYR A 71 -4.52 7.23 -5.75
CA TYR A 71 -3.42 6.98 -6.67
C TYR A 71 -3.53 7.91 -7.87
N GLN A 72 -2.57 8.82 -8.03
CA GLN A 72 -2.62 9.79 -9.12
C GLN A 72 -1.22 10.22 -9.58
N ASN A 73 -1.14 10.83 -10.76
CA ASN A 73 0.11 11.39 -11.24
C ASN A 73 0.59 12.51 -10.30
N ARG A 74 1.87 12.48 -9.93
CA ARG A 74 2.46 13.49 -9.07
C ARG A 74 2.55 14.84 -9.82
N PRO A 75 1.98 15.93 -9.26
CA PRO A 75 2.09 17.24 -9.89
C PRO A 75 3.55 17.66 -10.10
N GLY A 76 3.84 18.22 -11.26
CA GLY A 76 5.20 18.65 -11.62
C GLY A 76 6.12 17.53 -12.13
N SER A 77 5.64 16.30 -12.25
CA SER A 77 6.37 15.25 -12.97
C SER A 77 6.37 15.54 -14.48
N SER A 78 7.53 15.44 -15.11
CA SER A 78 7.67 15.57 -16.57
C SER A 78 7.17 14.33 -17.33
N GLY A 79 6.69 13.29 -16.62
CA GLY A 79 6.17 12.05 -17.19
C GLY A 79 5.05 11.44 -16.36
N LEU A 80 4.67 10.20 -16.69
CA LEU A 80 3.70 9.40 -15.95
C LEU A 80 4.36 8.84 -14.69
N ASP A 81 4.16 9.49 -13.55
CA ASP A 81 4.64 9.09 -12.22
C ASP A 81 3.46 9.00 -11.25
N PHE A 82 2.73 7.89 -11.35
CA PHE A 82 1.59 7.62 -10.48
C PHE A 82 2.05 7.18 -9.09
N ARG A 83 1.50 7.80 -8.07
CA ARG A 83 1.88 7.57 -6.67
C ARG A 83 0.68 7.70 -5.74
N TRP A 84 0.77 7.00 -4.61
CA TRP A 84 -0.13 7.08 -3.48
C TRP A 84 0.12 8.37 -2.71
N MET A 85 -0.95 9.13 -2.50
CA MET A 85 -0.90 10.37 -1.72
C MET A 85 -1.24 10.12 -0.25
N LEU A 86 -0.27 10.39 0.63
CA LEU A 86 -0.42 10.22 2.07
C LEU A 86 -0.19 11.53 2.80
N GLN A 87 -1.01 11.79 3.81
CA GLN A 87 -0.85 12.88 4.75
C GLN A 87 -0.41 12.30 6.09
N ALA A 88 0.77 12.71 6.60
CA ALA A 88 1.20 12.35 7.93
C ALA A 88 0.20 12.86 8.97
N LYS A 89 -0.11 12.01 9.96
CA LYS A 89 -0.86 12.43 11.14
C LYS A 89 0.12 13.12 12.07
N ASN A 90 -0.12 14.40 12.36
CA ASN A 90 0.56 15.13 13.43
C ASN A 90 -0.03 14.76 14.78
#